data_AF-A0A8C0X9T5-F1
#
_entry.id   AF-A0A8C0X9T5-F1
#
_cell.length_a   1.000
_cell.length_b   1.000
_cell.length_c   1.000
_cell.angle_alpha   90.00
_cell.angle_beta   90.00
_cell.angle_gamma   90.00
#
_symmetry.space_group_name_H-M   'P 1'
#
loop_
_entity.id
_entity.type
_entity.pdbx_description
1 polymer ?
#
loop_
_entity_poly.entity_id
_entity_poly.type
_entity_poly.pdbx_seq_one_letter_code
_entity_poly.pdbx_strand_id
1 'polypeptide(L)'
;MHYRELFLTFLALIVKSTSEICISSQINVIEGEPFYLKHCLSSLAHGNETNTIRWSKSHGSHVLAKLNPRSSPRITVHNYILEFWPVELNDQGSYRFQMGNETKEWTLNVIKRDEHSCFSEKLVKSKKVAVKKALLINCKNSYYEKWINKTSLYKNCEKIDENYKSLSMVKNAEFTDQGYYSCIFSLIRNGKLYNVTQTFNITICEDLNNKNPVLLGPKTNYVAVELGEDVELNCSALANKNDVIYWSFWKENESYTNVHEEKEKTTWISEGKQHVSIILRIKKVDEKNLNFLFNCTVTNEGSTDIQSFILLRKDSTDISNPVFMRGMIISVLISVAVVCLVVVCVIYRVDLVLFYRHLMGRDETLTDGKTYDAFVSYLKDCHPENGEEYAFAVETLPKVLEKHFGYKLCIFERDIVPGGAVIDEIHSLIEKSRRLIIVLSKSYIGNEVRYELESELHEALVERKIKIILIEFTPVSDFTFLPQSLELLKSHRVLRWKAEETLSYNSRFWKNLLYLMPAKTIKPGQGESEILPVLSAP
;
A
#
# COMPACT_ATOMS: atom_id res chain seq x y z
N MET A 1 -14.62 18.76 55.80
CA MET A 1 -15.18 17.90 56.86
C MET A 1 -15.97 16.73 56.26
N HIS A 2 -15.40 15.99 55.29
CA HIS A 2 -15.99 14.76 54.73
C HIS A 2 -14.87 13.94 54.05
N TYR A 3 -13.96 13.40 54.85
CA TYR A 3 -12.98 12.41 54.37
C TYR A 3 -12.59 11.43 55.49
N ARG A 4 -13.57 11.06 56.32
CA ARG A 4 -13.37 10.16 57.47
C ARG A 4 -14.50 9.17 57.73
N GLU A 5 -15.35 8.90 56.72
CA GLU A 5 -16.43 7.90 56.82
C GLU A 5 -16.45 6.86 55.69
N LEU A 6 -15.55 6.92 54.70
CA LEU A 6 -15.45 5.91 53.64
C LEU A 6 -14.36 4.86 53.87
N PHE A 7 -13.68 4.88 55.03
CA PHE A 7 -12.62 3.93 55.39
C PHE A 7 -13.02 2.90 56.45
N LEU A 8 -14.30 2.84 56.84
CA LEU A 8 -14.83 1.90 57.84
C LEU A 8 -15.77 0.81 57.27
N THR A 9 -15.98 0.78 55.95
CA THR A 9 -16.80 -0.25 55.27
C THR A 9 -15.98 -1.26 54.47
N PHE A 10 -14.66 -1.34 54.70
CA PHE A 10 -13.79 -2.33 54.06
C PHE A 10 -12.94 -3.15 55.05
N LEU A 11 -13.34 -3.20 56.33
CA LEU A 11 -12.67 -4.00 57.36
C LEU A 11 -13.60 -5.01 58.07
N ALA A 12 -14.65 -5.46 57.38
CA ALA A 12 -15.52 -6.53 57.85
C ALA A 12 -15.88 -7.44 56.67
N LEU A 13 -14.96 -8.33 56.29
CA LEU A 13 -15.16 -9.65 55.66
C LEU A 13 -13.84 -10.14 55.04
N ILE A 14 -12.81 -10.29 55.87
CA ILE A 14 -11.85 -11.38 55.68
C ILE A 14 -12.11 -12.35 56.82
N VAL A 15 -13.30 -12.95 56.81
CA VAL A 15 -13.45 -14.29 57.37
C VAL A 15 -12.59 -15.15 56.47
N LYS A 16 -11.42 -15.52 56.97
CA LYS A 16 -10.56 -16.54 56.39
C LYS A 16 -11.40 -17.82 56.37
N SER A 17 -12.14 -18.00 55.28
CA SER A 17 -12.83 -19.24 54.94
C SER A 17 -11.73 -20.26 54.70
N THR A 18 -11.24 -20.86 55.78
CA THR A 18 -10.67 -22.20 55.69
C THR A 18 -11.85 -23.10 55.40
N SER A 19 -12.21 -23.21 54.12
CA SER A 19 -13.05 -24.27 53.62
C SER A 19 -12.32 -25.58 53.88
N GLU A 20 -12.52 -26.13 55.07
CA GLU A 20 -12.18 -27.52 55.32
C GLU A 20 -13.04 -28.35 54.36
N ILE A 21 -12.34 -29.05 53.49
CA ILE A 21 -12.85 -29.78 52.33
C ILE A 21 -13.98 -30.71 52.78
N CYS A 22 -15.21 -30.42 52.31
CA CYS A 22 -16.32 -31.36 52.39
C CYS A 22 -15.91 -32.63 51.65
N ILE A 23 -15.72 -33.71 52.39
CA ILE A 23 -15.28 -35.00 51.84
C ILE A 23 -16.29 -35.48 50.79
N SER A 24 -15.77 -35.82 49.60
CA SER A 24 -16.50 -36.42 48.45
C SER A 24 -17.41 -37.57 48.87
N SER A 25 -18.55 -37.74 48.20
CA SER A 25 -19.50 -38.84 48.45
C SER A 25 -18.89 -40.23 48.20
N GLN A 26 -17.79 -40.34 47.46
CA GLN A 26 -17.01 -41.57 47.30
C GLN A 26 -15.59 -41.36 47.82
N ILE A 27 -15.14 -42.28 48.68
CA ILE A 27 -13.88 -42.16 49.41
C ILE A 27 -13.11 -43.46 49.29
N ASN A 28 -11.87 -43.36 48.83
CA ASN A 28 -10.92 -44.47 48.81
C ASN A 28 -9.97 -44.33 50.02
N VAL A 29 -9.74 -45.42 50.75
CA VAL A 29 -8.84 -45.45 51.93
C VAL A 29 -8.00 -46.73 51.92
N ILE A 30 -6.79 -46.69 52.46
CA ILE A 30 -5.90 -47.86 52.56
C ILE A 30 -6.23 -48.65 53.83
N GLU A 31 -6.31 -49.97 53.69
CA GLU A 31 -6.38 -50.89 54.82
C GLU A 31 -5.20 -50.69 55.79
N GLY A 32 -5.48 -50.69 57.09
CA GLY A 32 -4.47 -50.56 58.15
C GLY A 32 -4.02 -49.13 58.42
N GLU A 33 -4.57 -48.11 57.76
CA GLU A 33 -4.37 -46.70 58.11
C GLU A 33 -5.52 -46.15 58.97
N PRO A 34 -5.25 -45.28 59.96
CA PRO A 34 -6.28 -44.49 60.61
C PRO A 34 -7.02 -43.60 59.62
N PHE A 35 -8.34 -43.50 59.78
CA PHE A 35 -9.19 -42.69 58.92
C PHE A 35 -10.33 -42.04 59.70
N TYR A 36 -10.94 -41.00 59.14
CA TYR A 36 -12.10 -40.36 59.73
C TYR A 36 -13.07 -39.85 58.66
N LEU A 37 -14.37 -39.93 58.97
CA LEU A 37 -15.44 -39.25 58.25
C LEU A 37 -15.92 -38.10 59.10
N LYS A 38 -15.89 -36.88 58.55
CA LYS A 38 -16.36 -35.66 59.21
C LYS A 38 -17.52 -35.07 58.41
N HIS A 39 -18.63 -34.82 59.09
CA HIS A 39 -19.70 -33.99 58.53
C HIS A 39 -19.33 -32.52 58.71
N CYS A 40 -19.44 -31.72 57.64
CA CYS A 40 -19.27 -30.26 57.70
C CYS A 40 -20.64 -29.64 57.91
N LEU A 41 -20.84 -28.95 59.03
CA LEU A 41 -22.07 -28.20 59.30
C LEU A 41 -22.16 -27.01 58.34
N SER A 42 -23.27 -26.90 57.64
CA SER A 42 -23.67 -25.69 56.91
C SER A 42 -23.77 -24.55 57.94
N SER A 43 -23.19 -23.38 57.66
CA SER A 43 -23.06 -22.24 58.60
C SER A 43 -24.38 -21.56 59.01
N LEU A 44 -25.53 -22.24 58.92
CA LEU A 44 -26.84 -21.76 59.38
C LEU A 44 -27.37 -22.45 60.65
N ALA A 45 -26.69 -23.47 61.17
CA ALA A 45 -27.11 -24.14 62.40
C ALA A 45 -26.34 -23.64 63.63
N HIS A 46 -26.37 -22.33 63.89
CA HIS A 46 -26.20 -21.82 65.25
C HIS A 46 -27.58 -21.44 65.78
N GLY A 47 -28.33 -22.49 66.14
CA GLY A 47 -29.64 -22.41 66.76
C GLY A 47 -29.89 -23.71 67.50
N ASN A 48 -30.05 -23.59 68.81
CA ASN A 48 -30.34 -24.64 69.79
C ASN A 48 -31.16 -25.82 69.25
N GLU A 49 -30.61 -27.03 69.37
CA GLU A 49 -31.35 -28.26 69.67
C GLU A 49 -30.36 -29.40 69.91
N THR A 50 -30.56 -30.19 70.97
CA THR A 50 -29.84 -31.45 71.22
C THR A 50 -30.27 -32.51 70.21
N ASN A 51 -29.96 -32.30 68.93
CA ASN A 51 -30.30 -33.22 67.87
C ASN A 51 -29.49 -34.50 68.02
N THR A 52 -30.18 -35.62 68.14
CA THR A 52 -29.55 -36.94 68.31
C THR A 52 -28.82 -37.32 67.03
N ILE A 53 -27.49 -37.26 67.05
CA ILE A 53 -26.64 -37.68 65.93
C ILE A 53 -26.73 -39.20 65.76
N ARG A 54 -26.98 -39.66 64.53
CA ARG A 54 -27.01 -41.08 64.19
C ARG A 54 -26.08 -41.38 63.03
N TRP A 55 -25.17 -42.33 63.27
CA TRP A 55 -24.36 -42.96 62.23
C TRP A 55 -24.90 -44.36 61.93
N SER A 56 -25.03 -44.66 60.64
CA SER A 56 -25.52 -45.95 60.15
C SER A 56 -24.63 -46.47 59.02
N LYS A 57 -24.47 -47.79 58.93
CA LYS A 57 -23.74 -48.47 57.85
C LYS A 57 -24.70 -49.38 57.10
N SER A 58 -24.69 -49.36 55.77
CA SER A 58 -25.43 -50.30 54.93
C SER A 58 -24.48 -51.34 54.33
N HIS A 59 -24.87 -52.61 54.37
CA HIS A 59 -24.07 -53.71 53.85
C HIS A 59 -24.72 -54.34 52.60
N GLY A 60 -24.65 -53.69 51.43
CA GLY A 60 -24.99 -54.28 50.12
C GLY A 60 -26.46 -54.67 49.87
N SER A 61 -27.19 -55.13 50.89
CA SER A 61 -28.64 -55.09 51.00
C SER A 61 -28.98 -53.82 51.80
N HIS A 62 -30.03 -53.11 51.43
CA HIS A 62 -30.42 -51.80 51.98
C HIS A 62 -30.77 -51.77 53.49
N VAL A 63 -30.35 -52.78 54.28
CA VAL A 63 -30.51 -52.82 55.73
C VAL A 63 -29.47 -51.91 56.39
N LEU A 64 -29.97 -50.85 57.02
CA LEU A 64 -29.15 -49.90 57.76
C LEU A 64 -28.95 -50.37 59.20
N ALA A 65 -27.75 -50.85 59.49
CA ALA A 65 -27.35 -51.16 60.86
C ALA A 65 -26.89 -49.88 61.56
N LYS A 66 -27.43 -49.61 62.75
CA LYS A 66 -26.95 -48.50 63.61
C LYS A 66 -25.54 -48.85 64.11
N LEU A 67 -24.60 -47.93 63.92
CA LEU A 67 -23.24 -48.10 64.44
C LEU A 67 -23.28 -47.99 65.97
N ASN A 68 -22.95 -49.08 66.66
CA ASN A 68 -22.96 -49.13 68.11
C ASN A 68 -21.52 -49.02 68.61
N PRO A 69 -21.12 -47.93 69.29
CA PRO A 69 -19.73 -47.73 69.70
C PRO A 69 -19.19 -48.79 70.68
N ARG A 70 -20.06 -49.64 71.24
CA ARG A 70 -19.70 -50.77 72.12
C ARG A 70 -19.31 -52.04 71.35
N SER A 71 -19.66 -52.19 70.07
CA SER A 71 -19.43 -53.44 69.33
C SER A 71 -18.03 -53.55 68.72
N SER A 72 -17.28 -52.45 68.61
CA SER A 72 -15.92 -52.47 68.07
C SER A 72 -15.08 -51.34 68.68
N PRO A 73 -14.05 -51.63 69.49
CA PRO A 73 -13.22 -50.61 70.14
C PRO A 73 -12.37 -49.79 69.16
N ARG A 74 -12.31 -50.23 67.88
CA ARG A 74 -11.59 -49.61 66.77
C ARG A 74 -12.32 -48.41 66.15
N ILE A 75 -13.66 -48.39 66.23
CA ILE A 75 -14.50 -47.36 65.62
C ILE A 75 -15.03 -46.45 66.73
N THR A 76 -14.65 -45.18 66.69
CA THR A 76 -15.06 -44.20 67.69
C THR A 76 -15.90 -43.10 67.08
N VAL A 77 -17.04 -42.81 67.69
CA VAL A 77 -17.96 -41.74 67.27
C VAL A 77 -17.83 -40.58 68.25
N HIS A 78 -17.42 -39.42 67.76
CA HIS A 78 -17.29 -38.19 68.54
C HIS A 78 -17.98 -37.04 67.81
N ASN A 79 -19.08 -36.53 68.38
CA ASN A 79 -19.89 -35.45 67.80
C ASN A 79 -20.22 -35.73 66.31
N TYR A 80 -19.65 -34.94 65.39
CA TYR A 80 -19.86 -34.98 63.95
C TYR A 80 -18.83 -35.85 63.19
N ILE A 81 -18.01 -36.61 63.92
CA ILE A 81 -16.87 -37.34 63.37
C ILE A 81 -16.97 -38.84 63.71
N LEU A 82 -16.78 -39.67 62.70
CA LEU A 82 -16.64 -41.12 62.79
C LEU A 82 -15.20 -41.50 62.49
N GLU A 83 -14.46 -41.97 63.48
CA GLU A 83 -13.04 -42.33 63.37
C GLU A 83 -12.84 -43.85 63.33
N PHE A 84 -11.80 -44.28 62.62
CA PHE A 84 -11.35 -45.67 62.48
C PHE A 84 -9.87 -45.78 62.86
N TRP A 85 -9.52 -46.70 63.76
CA TRP A 85 -8.15 -46.85 64.29
C TRP A 85 -7.61 -48.29 64.27
N PRO A 86 -7.31 -48.90 63.11
CA PRO A 86 -7.33 -48.33 61.75
C PRO A 86 -8.60 -48.75 60.97
N VAL A 87 -8.64 -48.54 59.64
CA VAL A 87 -9.66 -49.12 58.74
C VAL A 87 -9.28 -50.55 58.33
N GLU A 88 -10.26 -51.43 58.22
CA GLU A 88 -10.11 -52.82 57.75
C GLU A 88 -10.96 -53.07 56.49
N LEU A 89 -10.67 -54.10 55.70
CA LEU A 89 -11.44 -54.44 54.48
C LEU A 89 -12.95 -54.61 54.75
N ASN A 90 -13.30 -55.15 55.92
CA ASN A 90 -14.69 -55.34 56.34
C ASN A 90 -15.44 -54.00 56.56
N ASP A 91 -14.73 -52.87 56.65
CA ASP A 91 -15.35 -51.55 56.78
C ASP A 91 -15.89 -51.02 55.47
N GLN A 92 -15.57 -51.62 54.32
CA GLN A 92 -16.13 -51.22 53.03
C GLN A 92 -17.67 -51.20 53.06
N GLY A 93 -18.27 -50.14 52.50
CA GLY A 93 -19.72 -49.96 52.45
C GLY A 93 -20.16 -48.51 52.48
N SER A 94 -21.48 -48.27 52.46
CA SER A 94 -22.04 -46.92 52.56
C SER A 94 -22.33 -46.55 54.01
N TYR A 95 -21.86 -45.37 54.40
CA TYR A 95 -22.01 -44.77 55.72
C TYR A 95 -22.92 -43.57 55.61
N ARG A 96 -23.93 -43.50 56.48
CA ARG A 96 -24.89 -42.41 56.50
C ARG A 96 -24.94 -41.75 57.86
N PHE A 97 -24.75 -40.44 57.86
CA PHE A 97 -24.91 -39.53 58.98
C PHE A 97 -26.29 -38.87 58.92
N GLN A 98 -26.96 -38.80 60.06
CA GLN A 98 -28.25 -38.13 60.21
C GLN A 98 -28.25 -37.26 61.47
N MET A 99 -28.63 -36.00 61.31
CA MET A 99 -28.81 -35.02 62.39
C MET A 99 -30.04 -34.16 62.07
N GLY A 100 -31.14 -34.37 62.80
CA GLY A 100 -32.41 -33.71 62.48
C GLY A 100 -32.86 -34.05 61.05
N ASN A 101 -33.04 -33.02 60.21
CA ASN A 101 -33.37 -33.14 58.79
C ASN A 101 -32.15 -33.26 57.86
N GLU A 102 -30.92 -33.04 58.37
CA GLU A 102 -29.72 -33.19 57.55
C GLU A 102 -29.32 -34.66 57.47
N THR A 103 -29.16 -35.15 56.24
CA THR A 103 -28.63 -36.48 55.96
C THR A 103 -27.48 -36.37 55.00
N LYS A 104 -26.40 -37.11 55.27
CA LYS A 104 -25.25 -37.19 54.40
C LYS A 104 -24.77 -38.63 54.29
N GLU A 105 -24.45 -39.04 53.07
CA GLU A 105 -24.02 -40.39 52.76
C GLU A 105 -22.65 -40.39 52.09
N TRP A 106 -21.83 -41.37 52.46
CA TRP A 106 -20.51 -41.61 51.89
C TRP A 106 -20.37 -43.09 51.55
N THR A 107 -19.83 -43.40 50.39
CA THR A 107 -19.38 -44.75 50.05
C THR A 107 -17.89 -44.87 50.36
N LEU A 108 -17.56 -45.70 51.34
CA LEU A 108 -16.19 -46.00 51.73
C LEU A 108 -15.71 -47.25 50.98
N ASN A 109 -14.67 -47.08 50.16
CA ASN A 109 -13.98 -48.15 49.45
C ASN A 109 -12.60 -48.38 50.08
N VAL A 110 -12.39 -49.58 50.61
CA VAL A 110 -11.14 -49.92 51.32
C VAL A 110 -10.24 -50.69 50.37
N ILE A 111 -9.06 -50.13 50.13
CA ILE A 111 -8.06 -50.68 49.22
C ILE A 111 -7.06 -51.48 50.06
N LYS A 112 -6.86 -52.75 49.69
CA LYS A 112 -5.84 -53.60 50.29
C LYS A 112 -4.46 -52.95 50.14
N ARG A 113 -3.68 -52.90 51.22
CA ARG A 113 -2.32 -52.37 51.20
C ARG A 113 -1.43 -53.28 50.34
N ASP A 114 -0.64 -52.67 49.46
CA ASP A 114 0.40 -53.39 48.73
C ASP A 114 1.58 -53.65 49.68
N GLU A 115 2.00 -54.90 49.77
CA GLU A 115 3.13 -55.31 50.62
C GLU A 115 4.48 -54.96 49.99
N HIS A 116 4.54 -54.77 48.67
CA HIS A 116 5.77 -54.50 47.93
C HIS A 116 6.04 -53.01 47.67
N SER A 117 5.10 -52.13 48.05
CA SER A 117 5.19 -50.70 47.83
C SER A 117 4.90 -49.93 49.11
N CYS A 118 5.55 -48.77 49.28
CA CYS A 118 5.29 -47.85 50.38
C CYS A 118 4.05 -46.97 50.16
N PHE A 119 3.39 -47.05 48.99
CA PHE A 119 2.17 -46.31 48.69
C PHE A 119 1.25 -47.06 47.72
N SER A 120 -0.02 -46.67 47.68
CA SER A 120 -0.99 -47.17 46.69
C SER A 120 -1.19 -46.18 45.56
N GLU A 121 -1.02 -46.62 44.30
CA GLU A 121 -1.19 -45.79 43.10
C GLU A 121 -2.57 -45.12 43.01
N LYS A 122 -3.61 -45.79 43.53
CA LYS A 122 -5.01 -45.32 43.50
C LYS A 122 -5.27 -44.07 44.35
N LEU A 123 -4.35 -43.71 45.26
CA LEU A 123 -4.50 -42.59 46.20
C LEU A 123 -3.45 -41.50 46.00
N VAL A 124 -2.74 -41.54 44.87
CA VAL A 124 -1.69 -40.59 44.55
C VAL A 124 -2.28 -39.27 44.04
N LYS A 125 -1.75 -38.15 44.54
CA LYS A 125 -2.11 -36.80 44.09
C LYS A 125 -1.07 -36.28 43.11
N SER A 126 -1.45 -36.10 41.85
CA SER A 126 -0.52 -35.59 40.83
C SER A 126 -0.31 -34.08 40.95
N LYS A 127 0.94 -33.64 40.82
CA LYS A 127 1.35 -32.23 40.81
C LYS A 127 2.41 -32.02 39.74
N LYS A 128 2.16 -31.07 38.83
CA LYS A 128 3.10 -30.69 37.77
C LYS A 128 3.90 -29.46 38.20
N VAL A 129 5.21 -29.48 37.96
CA VAL A 129 6.12 -28.38 38.30
C VAL A 129 7.05 -28.12 37.12
N ALA A 130 7.20 -26.86 36.71
CA ALA A 130 8.14 -26.51 35.64
C ALA A 130 9.59 -26.52 36.16
N VAL A 131 10.53 -26.93 35.30
CA VAL A 131 11.96 -26.92 35.61
C VAL A 131 12.42 -25.52 36.07
N LYS A 132 13.36 -25.44 37.01
CA LYS A 132 13.86 -24.20 37.65
C LYS A 132 12.86 -23.42 38.50
N LYS A 133 11.56 -23.79 38.56
CA LYS A 133 10.60 -23.21 39.51
C LYS A 133 10.72 -23.88 40.89
N ALA A 134 10.18 -23.24 41.93
CA ALA A 134 10.19 -23.77 43.28
C ALA A 134 9.27 -25.00 43.43
N LEU A 135 9.86 -26.18 43.64
CA LEU A 135 9.20 -27.40 44.06
C LEU A 135 9.00 -27.37 45.57
N LEU A 136 7.74 -27.28 46.01
CA LEU A 136 7.32 -27.37 47.40
C LEU A 136 6.60 -28.70 47.66
N ILE A 137 7.14 -29.50 48.58
CA ILE A 137 6.50 -30.71 49.13
C ILE A 137 6.30 -30.47 50.62
N ASN A 138 5.04 -30.37 51.03
CA ASN A 138 4.66 -30.00 52.38
C ASN A 138 3.93 -31.17 53.05
N CYS A 139 4.62 -31.91 53.91
CA CYS A 139 4.05 -32.97 54.71
C CYS A 139 3.39 -32.37 55.95
N LYS A 140 2.09 -32.07 55.84
CA LYS A 140 1.25 -31.61 56.95
C LYS A 140 -0.08 -32.35 56.97
N ASN A 141 -0.50 -32.76 58.16
CA ASN A 141 -1.81 -33.36 58.39
C ASN A 141 -2.45 -32.69 59.61
N SER A 142 -3.33 -31.72 59.37
CA SER A 142 -3.94 -30.89 60.42
C SER A 142 -4.81 -31.69 61.39
N TYR A 143 -5.52 -32.71 60.89
CA TYR A 143 -6.41 -33.49 61.74
C TYR A 143 -5.65 -34.38 62.71
N TYR A 144 -4.60 -35.07 62.23
CA TYR A 144 -3.83 -35.99 63.06
C TYR A 144 -2.67 -35.34 63.82
N GLU A 145 -2.44 -34.04 63.66
CA GLU A 145 -1.28 -33.30 64.19
C GLU A 145 -0.97 -33.60 65.66
N LYS A 146 -2.02 -33.70 66.49
CA LYS A 146 -1.90 -34.01 67.93
C LYS A 146 -1.25 -35.37 68.22
N TRP A 147 -1.46 -36.36 67.35
CA TRP A 147 -0.97 -37.74 67.55
C TRP A 147 0.32 -38.03 66.79
N ILE A 148 0.79 -37.11 65.94
CA ILE A 148 2.04 -37.27 65.18
C ILE A 148 3.22 -37.26 66.14
N ASN A 149 3.96 -38.37 66.15
CA ASN A 149 5.24 -38.48 66.83
C ASN A 149 6.42 -38.26 65.87
N LYS A 150 6.27 -38.68 64.61
CA LYS A 150 7.31 -38.62 63.58
C LYS A 150 6.70 -38.51 62.20
N THR A 151 7.36 -37.76 61.32
CA THR A 151 7.02 -37.60 59.91
C THR A 151 8.25 -37.92 59.08
N SER A 152 8.13 -38.87 58.16
CA SER A 152 9.21 -39.33 57.28
C SER A 152 8.82 -39.07 55.82
N LEU A 153 9.74 -38.56 55.02
CA LEU A 153 9.54 -38.32 53.60
C LEU A 153 10.34 -39.32 52.77
N TYR A 154 9.65 -39.95 51.82
CA TYR A 154 10.22 -40.91 50.90
C TYR A 154 10.10 -40.41 49.46
N LYS A 155 11.08 -40.73 48.61
CA LYS A 155 10.98 -40.60 47.15
C LYS A 155 11.14 -41.99 46.55
N ASN A 156 10.16 -42.42 45.76
CA ASN A 156 10.11 -43.76 45.16
C ASN A 156 10.38 -44.87 46.19
N CYS A 157 9.82 -44.72 47.40
CA CYS A 157 10.01 -45.63 48.54
C CYS A 157 11.41 -45.70 49.17
N GLU A 158 12.30 -44.78 48.80
CA GLU A 158 13.55 -44.55 49.51
C GLU A 158 13.43 -43.36 50.47
N LYS A 159 13.85 -43.52 51.72
CA LYS A 159 13.73 -42.48 52.75
C LYS A 159 14.73 -41.37 52.47
N ILE A 160 14.25 -40.12 52.36
CA ILE A 160 15.08 -38.94 52.14
C ILE A 160 15.32 -38.18 53.44
N ASP A 161 14.28 -37.98 54.23
CA ASP A 161 14.33 -37.06 55.37
C ASP A 161 13.30 -37.42 56.45
N GLU A 162 13.49 -36.93 57.67
CA GLU A 162 12.70 -37.27 58.84
C GLU A 162 12.71 -36.19 59.91
N ASN A 163 11.53 -35.85 60.43
CA ASN A 163 11.37 -34.83 61.47
C ASN A 163 10.22 -35.19 62.45
N TYR A 164 10.23 -34.62 63.65
CA TYR A 164 9.31 -34.96 64.74
C TYR A 164 7.90 -34.37 64.61
N LYS A 165 7.66 -33.37 63.74
CA LYS A 165 6.33 -32.73 63.63
C LYS A 165 5.86 -32.49 62.21
N SER A 166 6.59 -31.69 61.43
CA SER A 166 6.23 -31.37 60.06
C SER A 166 7.47 -31.23 59.20
N LEU A 167 7.38 -31.65 57.95
CA LEU A 167 8.49 -31.60 57.01
C LEU A 167 8.06 -30.83 55.77
N SER A 168 8.85 -29.84 55.37
CA SER A 168 8.63 -29.09 54.13
C SER A 168 9.93 -29.02 53.34
N MET A 169 9.94 -29.66 52.17
CA MET A 169 11.04 -29.59 51.22
C MET A 169 10.75 -28.47 50.22
N VAL A 170 11.68 -27.52 50.11
CA VAL A 170 11.66 -26.44 49.11
C VAL A 170 12.97 -26.48 48.34
N LYS A 171 12.89 -26.69 47.03
CA LYS A 171 14.04 -26.56 46.16
C LYS A 171 13.65 -26.15 44.75
N ASN A 172 14.61 -25.74 43.94
CA ASN A 172 14.36 -25.55 42.51
C ASN A 172 14.21 -26.90 41.82
N ALA A 173 13.21 -27.01 40.95
CA ALA A 173 12.86 -28.26 40.29
C ALA A 173 13.87 -28.64 39.20
N GLU A 174 14.36 -29.87 39.24
CA GLU A 174 15.22 -30.49 38.23
C GLU A 174 14.53 -31.72 37.62
N PHE A 175 14.89 -32.13 36.40
CA PHE A 175 14.28 -33.31 35.77
C PHE A 175 14.48 -34.60 36.59
N THR A 176 15.57 -34.69 37.33
CA THR A 176 15.87 -35.78 38.28
C THR A 176 14.89 -35.86 39.44
N ASP A 177 14.07 -34.82 39.65
CA ASP A 177 13.08 -34.76 40.74
C ASP A 177 11.76 -35.41 40.43
N GLN A 178 11.54 -35.80 39.18
CA GLN A 178 10.35 -36.55 38.80
C GLN A 178 10.26 -37.85 39.59
N GLY A 179 9.08 -38.12 40.16
CA GLY A 179 8.85 -39.33 40.95
C GLY A 179 7.74 -39.20 41.98
N TYR A 180 7.59 -40.24 42.78
CA TYR A 180 6.58 -40.35 43.83
C TYR A 180 7.15 -39.94 45.17
N TYR A 181 6.57 -38.91 45.79
CA TYR A 181 6.97 -38.44 47.11
C TYR A 181 5.91 -38.81 48.13
N SER A 182 6.26 -39.68 49.08
CA SER A 182 5.36 -40.21 50.10
C SER A 182 5.71 -39.65 51.48
N CYS A 183 4.80 -38.86 52.04
CA CYS A 183 4.85 -38.41 53.43
C CYS A 183 4.20 -39.49 54.31
N ILE A 184 4.97 -40.12 55.20
CA ILE A 184 4.47 -41.10 56.18
C ILE A 184 4.44 -40.44 57.54
N PHE A 185 3.26 -40.32 58.12
CA PHE A 185 3.04 -39.80 59.47
C PHE A 185 2.86 -40.95 60.45
N SER A 186 3.80 -41.11 61.37
CA SER A 186 3.72 -42.09 62.45
C SER A 186 3.00 -41.50 63.66
N LEU A 187 1.84 -42.08 63.97
CA LEU A 187 0.92 -41.67 65.00
C LEU A 187 1.00 -42.63 66.20
N ILE A 188 0.98 -42.10 67.43
CA ILE A 188 0.86 -42.91 68.64
C ILE A 188 -0.46 -42.62 69.33
N ARG A 189 -1.29 -43.66 69.50
CA ARG A 189 -2.56 -43.58 70.25
C ARG A 189 -2.71 -44.80 71.14
N ASN A 190 -2.93 -44.58 72.43
CA ASN A 190 -3.09 -45.63 73.45
C ASN A 190 -1.96 -46.68 73.43
N GLY A 191 -0.72 -46.25 73.22
CA GLY A 191 0.46 -47.13 73.16
C GLY A 191 0.66 -47.91 71.85
N LYS A 192 -0.26 -47.81 70.88
CA LYS A 192 -0.14 -48.42 69.55
C LYS A 192 0.39 -47.42 68.51
N LEU A 193 1.27 -47.91 67.64
CA LEU A 193 1.83 -47.16 66.52
C LEU A 193 0.97 -47.37 65.26
N TYR A 194 0.63 -46.27 64.60
CA TYR A 194 -0.09 -46.27 63.32
C TYR A 194 0.64 -45.40 62.31
N ASN A 195 0.46 -45.69 61.02
CA ASN A 195 1.01 -44.87 59.94
C ASN A 195 -0.12 -44.36 59.04
N VAL A 196 -0.01 -43.10 58.63
CA VAL A 196 -0.87 -42.48 57.61
C VAL A 196 0.02 -42.00 56.47
N THR A 197 -0.32 -42.37 55.23
CA THR A 197 0.52 -42.08 54.07
C THR A 197 -0.16 -41.08 53.14
N GLN A 198 0.59 -40.07 52.70
CA GLN A 198 0.16 -39.12 51.67
C GLN A 198 1.19 -39.07 50.56
N THR A 199 0.79 -39.45 49.36
CA THR A 199 1.71 -39.54 48.22
C THR A 199 1.39 -38.54 47.12
N PHE A 200 2.43 -37.87 46.64
CA PHE A 200 2.38 -36.94 45.52
C PHE A 200 3.15 -37.49 44.33
N ASN A 201 2.54 -37.54 43.15
CA ASN A 201 3.26 -37.80 41.91
C ASN A 201 3.73 -36.45 41.36
N ILE A 202 5.04 -36.21 41.42
CA ILE A 202 5.65 -35.00 40.88
C ILE A 202 6.10 -35.27 39.45
N THR A 203 5.53 -34.54 38.50
CA THR A 203 5.96 -34.55 37.10
C THR A 203 6.64 -33.24 36.77
N ILE A 204 7.86 -33.30 36.24
CA ILE A 204 8.62 -32.12 35.86
C ILE A 204 8.38 -31.82 34.38
N CYS A 205 7.94 -30.61 34.09
CA CYS A 205 7.69 -30.15 32.72
C CYS A 205 8.77 -29.15 32.32
N GLU A 206 9.06 -29.08 31.02
CA GLU A 206 9.86 -27.99 30.48
C GLU A 206 9.19 -26.65 30.81
N ASP A 207 10.01 -25.67 31.18
CA ASP A 207 9.58 -24.29 31.33
C ASP A 207 9.31 -23.78 29.92
N LEU A 208 8.12 -24.07 29.40
CA LEU A 208 7.47 -23.24 28.41
C LEU A 208 7.30 -21.89 29.11
N ASN A 209 8.38 -21.10 29.14
CA ASN A 209 8.27 -19.67 29.26
C ASN A 209 7.22 -19.31 28.23
N ASN A 210 6.03 -19.02 28.76
CA ASN A 210 4.81 -18.70 28.04
C ASN A 210 5.16 -17.42 27.29
N LYS A 211 5.82 -17.55 26.13
CA LYS A 211 6.17 -16.40 25.32
C LYS A 211 4.83 -15.79 24.99
N ASN A 212 4.66 -14.53 25.39
CA ASN A 212 3.46 -13.77 25.11
C ASN A 212 3.10 -13.97 23.64
N PRO A 213 1.84 -14.31 23.32
CA PRO A 213 1.45 -14.44 21.93
C PRO A 213 1.66 -13.11 21.21
N VAL A 214 2.16 -13.18 19.99
CA VAL A 214 2.48 -11.99 19.18
C VAL A 214 1.77 -12.11 17.84
N LEU A 215 1.06 -11.05 17.46
CA LEU A 215 0.46 -10.93 16.12
C LEU A 215 1.55 -10.61 15.09
N LEU A 216 1.48 -11.29 13.95
CA LEU A 216 2.42 -11.11 12.85
C LEU A 216 1.95 -9.96 11.94
N GLY A 217 2.89 -9.08 11.58
CA GLY A 217 2.63 -7.92 10.73
C GLY A 217 2.52 -6.60 11.50
N PRO A 218 2.13 -5.50 10.84
CA PRO A 218 2.02 -4.19 11.46
C PRO A 218 0.78 -4.12 12.37
N LYS A 219 0.78 -3.20 13.33
CA LYS A 219 -0.36 -2.99 14.24
C LYS A 219 -1.63 -2.51 13.53
N THR A 220 -1.47 -1.84 12.39
CA THR A 220 -2.58 -1.31 11.60
C THR A 220 -2.35 -1.66 10.13
N ASN A 221 -3.34 -2.32 9.52
CA ASN A 221 -3.35 -2.67 8.10
C ASN A 221 -4.46 -1.89 7.39
N TYR A 222 -4.14 -1.32 6.23
CA TYR A 222 -5.12 -0.67 5.35
C TYR A 222 -5.37 -1.59 4.16
N VAL A 223 -6.63 -1.96 3.91
CA VAL A 223 -7.01 -2.86 2.82
C VAL A 223 -7.94 -2.10 1.88
N ALA A 224 -7.51 -1.92 0.64
CA ALA A 224 -8.31 -1.27 -0.39
C ALA A 224 -9.38 -2.24 -0.93
N VAL A 225 -10.65 -1.83 -0.92
CA VAL A 225 -11.79 -2.66 -1.32
C VAL A 225 -12.77 -1.91 -2.23
N GLU A 226 -13.37 -2.65 -3.17
CA GLU A 226 -14.47 -2.17 -4.00
C GLU A 226 -15.81 -2.54 -3.35
N LEU A 227 -16.81 -1.67 -3.49
CA LEU A 227 -18.14 -1.92 -2.93
C LEU A 227 -18.80 -3.11 -3.64
N GLY A 228 -19.40 -4.01 -2.86
CA GLY A 228 -20.10 -5.19 -3.37
C GLY A 228 -19.22 -6.42 -3.65
N GLU A 229 -17.90 -6.31 -3.56
CA GLU A 229 -16.99 -7.47 -3.60
C GLU A 229 -16.88 -8.15 -2.23
N ASP A 230 -16.41 -9.40 -2.24
CA ASP A 230 -16.10 -10.17 -1.03
C ASP A 230 -14.62 -9.96 -0.67
N VAL A 231 -14.32 -9.66 0.60
CA VAL A 231 -12.95 -9.48 1.09
C VAL A 231 -12.63 -10.42 2.24
N GLU A 232 -11.39 -10.92 2.26
CA GLU A 232 -10.89 -11.82 3.29
C GLU A 232 -9.73 -11.16 4.04
N LEU A 233 -9.91 -10.98 5.36
CA LEU A 233 -8.87 -10.46 6.23
C LEU A 233 -8.21 -11.63 6.95
N ASN A 234 -6.93 -11.85 6.67
CA ASN A 234 -6.14 -12.90 7.31
C ASN A 234 -5.35 -12.31 8.48
N CYS A 235 -5.52 -12.90 9.65
CA CYS A 235 -4.76 -12.56 10.85
C CYS A 235 -3.97 -13.77 11.33
N SER A 236 -2.65 -13.61 11.45
CA SER A 236 -1.73 -14.66 11.89
C SER A 236 -1.03 -14.28 13.19
N ALA A 237 -0.91 -15.22 14.11
CA ALA A 237 -0.22 -15.05 15.38
C ALA A 237 0.74 -16.21 15.67
N LEU A 238 1.78 -15.89 16.44
CA LEU A 238 2.60 -16.88 17.12
C LEU A 238 1.97 -17.12 18.50
N ALA A 239 1.39 -18.29 18.70
CA ALA A 239 0.49 -18.54 19.83
C ALA A 239 0.59 -19.99 20.32
N ASN A 240 0.51 -20.18 21.64
CA ASN A 240 0.55 -21.48 22.29
C ASN A 240 -0.80 -22.22 22.20
N LYS A 241 -0.82 -23.49 22.60
CA LYS A 241 -2.03 -24.34 22.54
C LYS A 241 -3.24 -23.79 23.32
N ASN A 242 -3.00 -23.03 24.39
CA ASN A 242 -4.05 -22.46 25.24
C ASN A 242 -4.43 -21.02 24.86
N ASP A 243 -3.71 -20.41 23.91
CA ASP A 243 -3.93 -19.01 23.54
C ASP A 243 -5.16 -18.88 22.64
N VAL A 244 -5.98 -17.88 22.91
CA VAL A 244 -7.22 -17.61 22.19
C VAL A 244 -6.98 -16.48 21.21
N ILE A 245 -7.32 -16.73 19.95
CA ILE A 245 -7.31 -15.72 18.88
C ILE A 245 -8.74 -15.56 18.37
N TYR A 246 -9.19 -14.32 18.18
CA TYR A 246 -10.55 -14.02 17.72
C TYR A 246 -10.63 -12.64 17.07
N TRP A 247 -11.64 -12.44 16.24
CA TRP A 247 -12.00 -11.12 15.73
C TRP A 247 -12.92 -10.37 16.70
N SER A 248 -12.63 -9.09 16.89
CA SER A 248 -13.43 -8.17 17.69
C SER A 248 -13.80 -6.96 16.84
N PHE A 249 -15.10 -6.78 16.63
CA PHE A 249 -15.68 -5.67 15.91
C PHE A 249 -16.93 -5.22 16.67
N TRP A 250 -16.81 -4.11 17.40
CA TRP A 250 -17.92 -3.57 18.19
C TRP A 250 -18.40 -2.28 17.53
N LYS A 251 -19.71 -2.21 17.29
CA LYS A 251 -20.41 -0.95 17.05
C LYS A 251 -21.64 -0.94 17.94
N GLU A 252 -21.88 0.17 18.64
CA GLU A 252 -23.11 0.37 19.38
C GLU A 252 -24.30 0.22 18.40
N ASN A 253 -25.16 -0.78 18.65
CA ASN A 253 -26.49 -0.97 18.04
C ASN A 253 -26.66 -1.55 16.62
N GLU A 254 -25.67 -2.17 15.95
CA GLU A 254 -25.95 -2.89 14.69
C GLU A 254 -25.18 -4.23 14.57
N SER A 255 -25.87 -5.31 14.20
CA SER A 255 -25.22 -6.57 13.83
C SER A 255 -24.85 -6.54 12.35
N TYR A 256 -23.57 -6.72 12.03
CA TYR A 256 -23.09 -6.88 10.66
C TYR A 256 -23.48 -8.27 10.14
N THR A 257 -24.59 -8.37 9.42
CA THR A 257 -25.09 -9.64 8.86
C THR A 257 -24.19 -10.18 7.74
N ASN A 258 -23.33 -9.33 7.17
CA ASN A 258 -22.46 -9.65 6.04
C ASN A 258 -21.02 -10.02 6.44
N VAL A 259 -20.69 -9.96 7.74
CA VAL A 259 -19.39 -10.32 8.28
C VAL A 259 -19.46 -11.73 8.86
N HIS A 260 -18.62 -12.62 8.35
CA HIS A 260 -18.56 -14.02 8.77
C HIS A 260 -17.14 -14.38 9.20
N GLU A 261 -16.99 -14.71 10.49
CA GLU A 261 -15.76 -15.30 11.00
C GLU A 261 -15.71 -16.79 10.62
N GLU A 262 -14.62 -17.20 9.99
CA GLU A 262 -14.40 -18.59 9.66
C GLU A 262 -14.05 -19.35 10.94
N LYS A 263 -14.84 -20.39 11.26
CA LYS A 263 -14.61 -21.21 12.46
C LYS A 263 -13.35 -22.07 12.36
N GLU A 264 -12.82 -22.24 11.15
CA GLU A 264 -11.68 -23.10 10.90
C GLU A 264 -10.37 -22.34 11.12
N LYS A 265 -9.66 -22.72 12.19
CA LYS A 265 -8.37 -22.15 12.57
C LYS A 265 -7.26 -22.98 11.95
N THR A 266 -6.46 -22.39 11.05
CA THR A 266 -5.30 -23.06 10.47
C THR A 266 -4.15 -23.02 11.48
N THR A 267 -3.56 -24.17 11.79
CA THR A 267 -2.41 -24.26 12.69
C THR A 267 -1.27 -25.02 12.03
N TRP A 268 -0.06 -24.46 12.09
CA TRP A 268 1.15 -25.11 11.61
C TRP A 268 2.31 -24.86 12.56
N ILE A 269 3.30 -25.73 12.52
CA ILE A 269 4.50 -25.64 13.35
C ILE A 269 5.67 -25.33 12.43
N SER A 270 6.35 -24.21 12.69
CA SER A 270 7.58 -23.83 12.00
C SER A 270 8.65 -23.54 13.04
N GLU A 271 9.83 -24.14 12.89
CA GLU A 271 10.97 -23.94 13.82
C GLU A 271 10.65 -24.18 15.30
N GLY A 272 9.76 -25.14 15.61
CA GLY A 272 9.32 -25.41 16.98
C GLY A 272 8.38 -24.35 17.58
N LYS A 273 7.91 -23.38 16.78
CA LYS A 273 6.91 -22.38 17.18
C LYS A 273 5.57 -22.69 16.53
N GLN A 274 4.50 -22.60 17.30
CA GLN A 274 3.14 -22.81 16.82
C GLN A 274 2.60 -21.51 16.22
N HIS A 275 2.25 -21.58 14.94
CA HIS A 275 1.61 -20.52 14.19
C HIS A 275 0.12 -20.81 14.05
N VAL A 276 -0.67 -19.76 14.17
CA VAL A 276 -2.13 -19.80 14.14
C VAL A 276 -2.62 -18.72 13.18
N SER A 277 -3.54 -19.06 12.28
CA SER A 277 -4.25 -18.09 11.44
C SER A 277 -5.76 -18.22 11.57
N ILE A 278 -6.44 -17.07 11.57
CA ILE A 278 -7.90 -16.97 11.45
C ILE A 278 -8.25 -15.99 10.33
N ILE A 279 -9.34 -16.28 9.62
CA ILE A 279 -9.80 -15.48 8.47
C ILE A 279 -11.18 -14.89 8.78
N LEU A 280 -11.32 -13.59 8.54
CA LEU A 280 -12.61 -12.89 8.56
C LEU A 280 -13.06 -12.64 7.13
N ARG A 281 -14.19 -13.23 6.72
CA ARG A 281 -14.76 -13.03 5.38
C ARG A 281 -15.90 -12.02 5.47
N ILE A 282 -15.78 -10.93 4.73
CA ILE A 282 -16.81 -9.88 4.64
C ILE A 282 -17.41 -9.99 3.25
N LYS A 283 -18.66 -10.45 3.18
CA LYS A 283 -19.37 -10.61 1.91
C LYS A 283 -20.01 -9.29 1.50
N LYS A 284 -19.98 -8.97 0.21
CA LYS A 284 -20.60 -7.76 -0.36
C LYS A 284 -20.32 -6.52 0.49
N VAL A 285 -19.08 -6.04 0.45
CA VAL A 285 -18.64 -4.88 1.23
C VAL A 285 -19.59 -3.69 1.04
N ASP A 286 -20.12 -3.17 2.13
CA ASP A 286 -21.02 -2.01 2.17
C ASP A 286 -20.30 -0.76 2.68
N GLU A 287 -20.95 0.41 2.61
CA GLU A 287 -20.37 1.65 3.12
C GLU A 287 -20.17 1.64 4.64
N LYS A 288 -20.89 0.79 5.37
CA LYS A 288 -20.77 0.65 6.82
C LYS A 288 -19.50 -0.12 7.23
N ASN A 289 -18.95 -0.93 6.33
CA ASN A 289 -17.69 -1.65 6.52
C ASN A 289 -16.47 -0.76 6.25
N LEU A 290 -16.61 0.35 5.51
CA LEU A 290 -15.51 1.27 5.21
C LEU A 290 -15.13 2.13 6.43
N ASN A 291 -13.83 2.44 6.57
CA ASN A 291 -13.25 3.16 7.71
C ASN A 291 -13.60 2.56 9.08
N PHE A 292 -14.02 1.30 9.10
CA PHE A 292 -14.33 0.55 10.30
C PHE A 292 -13.10 -0.24 10.77
N LEU A 293 -12.93 -0.36 12.08
CA LEU A 293 -11.81 -1.06 12.70
C LEU A 293 -12.20 -2.52 12.99
N PHE A 294 -11.67 -3.43 12.19
CA PHE A 294 -11.72 -4.87 12.47
C PHE A 294 -10.48 -5.25 13.27
N ASN A 295 -10.64 -5.56 14.56
CA ASN A 295 -9.52 -5.85 15.45
C ASN A 295 -9.35 -7.35 15.62
N CYS A 296 -8.24 -7.90 15.15
CA CYS A 296 -7.80 -9.24 15.51
C CYS A 296 -7.06 -9.19 16.85
N THR A 297 -7.50 -10.00 17.81
CA THR A 297 -6.93 -10.05 19.16
C THR A 297 -6.42 -11.44 19.45
N VAL A 298 -5.21 -11.53 20.00
CA VAL A 298 -4.69 -12.76 20.60
C VAL A 298 -4.45 -12.52 22.09
N THR A 299 -4.95 -13.41 22.93
CA THR A 299 -4.88 -13.27 24.38
C THR A 299 -4.44 -14.57 25.05
N ASN A 300 -3.66 -14.41 26.10
CA ASN A 300 -3.19 -15.43 27.04
C ASN A 300 -3.42 -14.90 28.46
N GLU A 301 -3.35 -15.75 29.48
CA GLU A 301 -3.62 -15.45 30.90
C GLU A 301 -2.86 -14.22 31.46
N GLY A 302 -1.80 -13.75 30.78
CA GLY A 302 -1.03 -12.58 31.19
C GLY A 302 -0.80 -11.49 30.14
N SER A 303 -1.25 -11.65 28.89
CA SER A 303 -0.98 -10.65 27.84
C SER A 303 -1.98 -10.70 26.69
N THR A 304 -2.30 -9.53 26.15
CA THR A 304 -3.15 -9.37 24.98
C THR A 304 -2.41 -8.56 23.93
N ASP A 305 -2.41 -9.04 22.70
CA ASP A 305 -1.92 -8.30 21.53
C ASP A 305 -3.07 -8.06 20.54
N ILE A 306 -3.08 -6.88 19.91
CA ILE A 306 -4.17 -6.42 19.03
C ILE A 306 -3.57 -5.91 17.71
N GLN A 307 -4.19 -6.32 16.60
CA GLN A 307 -3.91 -5.86 15.25
C GLN A 307 -5.21 -5.37 14.60
N SER A 308 -5.20 -4.16 14.06
CA SER A 308 -6.38 -3.52 13.46
C SER A 308 -6.31 -3.55 11.94
N PHE A 309 -7.44 -3.85 11.29
CA PHE A 309 -7.62 -3.79 9.84
C PHE A 309 -8.68 -2.74 9.53
N ILE A 310 -8.35 -1.82 8.62
CA ILE A 310 -9.23 -0.74 8.18
C ILE A 310 -9.46 -0.91 6.69
N LEU A 311 -10.73 -1.05 6.29
CA LEU A 311 -11.12 -1.09 4.89
C LEU A 311 -11.20 0.33 4.34
N LEU A 312 -10.40 0.62 3.33
CA LEU A 312 -10.47 1.86 2.57
C LEU A 312 -11.18 1.59 1.26
N ARG A 313 -12.00 2.55 0.82
CA ARG A 313 -12.51 2.51 -0.55
C ARG A 313 -11.29 2.51 -1.46
N LYS A 314 -11.19 1.50 -2.31
CA LYS A 314 -10.25 1.53 -3.42
C LYS A 314 -10.72 2.67 -4.31
N ASP A 315 -10.08 3.82 -4.17
CA ASP A 315 -10.35 4.93 -5.08
C ASP A 315 -10.07 4.39 -6.48
N SER A 316 -11.09 4.41 -7.33
CA SER A 316 -10.96 4.18 -8.78
C SER A 316 -10.17 5.31 -9.46
N THR A 317 -9.29 5.97 -8.71
CA THR A 317 -8.12 6.68 -9.18
C THR A 317 -6.90 5.74 -9.17
N ASP A 318 -7.07 4.47 -9.51
CA ASP A 318 -6.31 4.04 -10.70
C ASP A 318 -6.76 4.98 -11.82
N ILE A 319 -6.12 6.16 -11.89
CA ILE A 319 -6.20 7.02 -13.06
C ILE A 319 -5.80 6.10 -14.18
N SER A 320 -6.84 5.61 -14.86
CA SER A 320 -6.82 4.46 -15.71
C SER A 320 -5.49 4.41 -16.43
N ASN A 321 -4.69 3.36 -16.22
CA ASN A 321 -3.54 3.10 -17.09
C ASN A 321 -3.90 3.26 -18.59
N PRO A 322 -5.15 3.05 -19.07
CA PRO A 322 -5.52 3.47 -20.43
C PRO A 322 -5.80 4.97 -20.64
N VAL A 323 -6.23 5.75 -19.64
CA VAL A 323 -6.51 7.20 -19.76
C VAL A 323 -5.21 8.01 -19.79
N PHE A 324 -4.25 7.71 -18.92
CA PHE A 324 -2.95 8.38 -18.94
C PHE A 324 -2.16 8.06 -20.22
N MET A 325 -2.17 6.79 -20.64
CA MET A 325 -1.53 6.37 -21.91
C MET A 325 -2.24 6.98 -23.13
N ARG A 326 -3.58 7.05 -23.14
CA ARG A 326 -4.33 7.71 -24.22
C ARG A 326 -4.07 9.22 -24.25
N GLY A 327 -3.94 9.86 -23.09
CA GLY A 327 -3.56 11.26 -22.97
C GLY A 327 -2.16 11.55 -23.51
N MET A 328 -1.17 10.72 -23.18
CA MET A 328 0.20 10.85 -23.69
C MET A 328 0.25 10.65 -25.21
N ILE A 329 -0.45 9.66 -25.76
CA ILE A 329 -0.49 9.42 -27.21
C ILE A 329 -1.12 10.61 -27.94
N ILE A 330 -2.23 11.16 -27.43
CA ILE A 330 -2.88 12.34 -28.03
C ILE A 330 -1.96 13.56 -27.97
N SER A 331 -1.27 13.78 -26.84
CA SER A 331 -0.32 14.90 -26.69
C SER A 331 0.84 14.80 -27.69
N VAL A 332 1.42 13.61 -27.87
CA VAL A 332 2.49 13.37 -28.86
C VAL A 332 1.97 13.58 -30.28
N LEU A 333 0.79 13.06 -30.63
CA LEU A 333 0.19 13.27 -31.95
C LEU A 333 -0.05 14.75 -32.26
N ILE A 334 -0.54 15.53 -31.29
CA ILE A 334 -0.72 16.98 -31.45
C ILE A 334 0.62 17.66 -31.65
N SER A 335 1.66 17.29 -30.88
CA SER A 335 2.99 17.89 -31.03
C SER A 335 3.58 17.61 -32.43
N VAL A 336 3.44 16.39 -32.94
CA VAL A 336 3.89 16.00 -34.28
C VAL A 336 3.10 16.77 -35.35
N ALA A 337 1.78 16.89 -35.19
CA ALA A 337 0.94 17.65 -36.11
C ALA A 337 1.35 19.13 -36.15
N VAL A 338 1.64 19.75 -35.00
CA VAL A 338 2.13 21.13 -34.93
C VAL A 338 3.48 21.27 -35.62
N VAL A 339 4.42 20.35 -35.40
CA VAL A 339 5.73 20.37 -36.08
C VAL A 339 5.55 20.23 -37.59
N CYS A 340 4.73 19.28 -38.05
CA CYS A 340 4.41 19.12 -39.48
C CYS A 340 3.79 20.39 -40.06
N LEU A 341 2.86 21.03 -39.34
CA LEU A 341 2.22 22.27 -39.79
C LEU A 341 3.24 23.41 -39.90
N VAL A 342 4.15 23.55 -38.93
CA VAL A 342 5.25 24.53 -39.00
C VAL A 342 6.16 24.25 -40.18
N VAL A 343 6.54 22.99 -40.43
CA VAL A 343 7.38 22.62 -41.58
C VAL A 343 6.68 22.95 -42.90
N VAL A 344 5.40 22.62 -43.04
CA VAL A 344 4.59 22.97 -44.22
C VAL A 344 4.54 24.50 -44.38
N CYS A 345 4.28 25.26 -43.31
CA CYS A 345 4.30 26.72 -43.36
C CYS A 345 5.66 27.30 -43.76
N VAL A 346 6.78 26.68 -43.37
CA VAL A 346 8.12 27.11 -43.77
C VAL A 346 8.39 26.80 -45.24
N ILE A 347 8.02 25.60 -45.72
CA ILE A 347 8.19 25.19 -47.12
C ILE A 347 7.36 26.11 -48.04
N TYR A 348 6.10 26.34 -47.70
CA TYR A 348 5.16 27.16 -48.48
C TYR A 348 5.15 28.63 -48.07
N ARG A 349 6.18 29.12 -47.37
CA ARG A 349 6.22 30.50 -46.86
C ARG A 349 5.96 31.54 -47.95
N VAL A 350 6.53 31.34 -49.14
CA VAL A 350 6.38 32.24 -50.29
C VAL A 350 4.95 32.22 -50.79
N ASP A 351 4.39 31.03 -51.02
CA ASP A 351 3.00 30.84 -51.48
C ASP A 351 1.99 31.40 -50.47
N LEU A 352 2.20 31.17 -49.17
CA LEU A 352 1.30 31.61 -48.11
C LEU A 352 1.30 33.14 -47.98
N VAL A 353 2.45 33.80 -48.14
CA VAL A 353 2.53 35.26 -48.15
C VAL A 353 1.88 35.85 -49.42
N LEU A 354 2.10 35.24 -50.58
CA LEU A 354 1.44 35.67 -51.83
C LEU A 354 -0.08 35.50 -51.74
N PHE A 355 -0.55 34.38 -51.19
CA PHE A 355 -1.97 34.11 -50.96
C PHE A 355 -2.58 35.08 -49.93
N TYR A 356 -1.87 35.37 -48.84
CA TYR A 356 -2.29 36.37 -47.85
C TYR A 356 -2.40 37.77 -48.47
N ARG A 357 -1.44 38.18 -49.33
CA ARG A 357 -1.52 39.47 -50.06
C ARG A 357 -2.74 39.52 -50.98
N HIS A 358 -3.03 38.42 -51.67
CA HIS A 358 -4.20 38.31 -52.54
C HIS A 358 -5.51 38.45 -51.75
N LEU A 359 -5.64 37.76 -50.60
CA LEU A 359 -6.81 37.82 -49.74
C LEU A 359 -7.00 39.19 -49.06
N MET A 360 -5.92 39.82 -48.59
CA MET A 360 -6.00 41.05 -47.82
C MET A 360 -6.23 42.29 -48.70
N GLY A 361 -6.10 42.18 -50.03
CA GLY A 361 -6.41 43.24 -50.99
C GLY A 361 -5.62 44.54 -50.81
N ARG A 362 -4.52 44.54 -50.03
CA ARG A 362 -3.69 45.73 -49.82
C ARG A 362 -2.83 45.97 -51.05
N ASP A 363 -3.20 47.02 -51.78
CA ASP A 363 -2.40 47.53 -52.87
C ASP A 363 -1.50 48.67 -52.37
N GLU A 364 -0.21 48.37 -52.20
CA GLU A 364 0.81 49.38 -51.85
C GLU A 364 0.95 50.43 -52.95
N THR A 365 0.48 50.15 -54.17
CA THR A 365 0.65 51.04 -55.33
C THR A 365 -0.30 52.25 -55.35
N LEU A 366 -1.36 52.24 -54.53
CA LEU A 366 -2.39 53.29 -54.53
C LEU A 366 -2.06 54.50 -53.63
N THR A 367 -1.13 54.37 -52.69
CA THR A 367 -0.94 55.35 -51.60
C THR A 367 0.37 56.13 -51.65
N ASP A 368 1.30 55.75 -52.53
CA ASP A 368 2.72 56.15 -52.44
C ASP A 368 3.15 57.23 -53.47
N GLY A 369 2.25 57.73 -54.32
CA GLY A 369 2.57 58.80 -55.31
C GLY A 369 3.57 58.45 -56.42
N LYS A 370 4.21 57.27 -56.36
CA LYS A 370 5.16 56.74 -57.37
C LYS A 370 4.46 56.25 -58.64
N THR A 371 5.06 56.53 -59.80
CA THR A 371 4.48 56.24 -61.12
C THR A 371 4.80 54.83 -61.61
N TYR A 372 5.95 54.27 -61.21
CA TYR A 372 6.43 52.95 -61.67
C TYR A 372 6.57 51.95 -60.52
N ASP A 373 6.24 50.68 -60.80
CA ASP A 373 6.33 49.59 -59.83
C ASP A 373 7.76 49.02 -59.75
N ALA A 374 8.48 49.00 -60.88
CA ALA A 374 9.90 48.71 -60.90
C ALA A 374 10.61 49.40 -62.07
N PHE A 375 11.85 49.83 -61.85
CA PHE A 375 12.80 50.22 -62.89
C PHE A 375 13.66 49.02 -63.24
N VAL A 376 13.81 48.70 -64.53
CA VAL A 376 14.62 47.59 -65.02
C VAL A 376 15.89 48.14 -65.65
N SER A 377 17.03 47.85 -65.03
CA SER A 377 18.36 48.15 -65.55
C SER A 377 18.95 46.88 -66.17
N TYR A 378 19.34 46.99 -67.45
CA TYR A 378 20.13 46.00 -68.17
C TYR A 378 21.15 46.76 -69.03
N LEU A 379 22.34 46.19 -69.25
CA LEU A 379 23.33 46.79 -70.15
C LEU A 379 23.14 46.24 -71.57
N LYS A 380 23.22 47.14 -72.55
CA LYS A 380 23.25 46.80 -73.98
C LYS A 380 24.70 46.62 -74.42
N ASP A 381 25.06 45.44 -74.90
CA ASP A 381 26.30 45.28 -75.67
C ASP A 381 26.08 45.76 -77.11
N CYS A 382 27.07 46.48 -77.65
CA CYS A 382 27.09 46.92 -79.05
C CYS A 382 27.32 45.79 -80.06
N HIS A 383 27.38 44.51 -79.64
CA HIS A 383 27.55 43.36 -80.54
C HIS A 383 26.38 42.36 -80.41
N PRO A 384 25.65 42.07 -81.51
CA PRO A 384 24.37 41.36 -81.49
C PRO A 384 24.53 39.82 -81.49
N GLU A 385 25.52 39.27 -80.79
CA GLU A 385 25.78 37.83 -80.86
C GLU A 385 25.01 37.00 -79.81
N ASN A 386 24.47 37.61 -78.75
CA ASN A 386 23.60 36.93 -77.77
C ASN A 386 22.34 37.76 -77.43
N GLY A 387 21.34 37.75 -78.30
CA GLY A 387 20.07 38.49 -78.13
C GLY A 387 19.11 37.96 -77.05
N GLU A 388 19.47 36.87 -76.35
CA GLU A 388 18.61 36.22 -75.35
C GLU A 388 18.39 37.06 -74.09
N GLU A 389 19.40 37.85 -73.69
CA GLU A 389 19.35 38.75 -72.53
C GLU A 389 18.41 39.94 -72.79
N TYR A 390 18.54 40.53 -73.98
CA TYR A 390 17.65 41.59 -74.47
C TYR A 390 16.21 41.07 -74.59
N ALA A 391 16.01 39.90 -75.19
CA ALA A 391 14.70 39.25 -75.28
C ALA A 391 14.12 38.96 -73.89
N PHE A 392 14.94 38.62 -72.90
CA PHE A 392 14.48 38.43 -71.53
C PHE A 392 14.05 39.74 -70.86
N ALA A 393 14.88 40.78 -70.88
CA ALA A 393 14.61 42.05 -70.20
C ALA A 393 13.50 42.87 -70.87
N VAL A 394 13.41 42.85 -72.19
CA VAL A 394 12.50 43.71 -72.98
C VAL A 394 11.23 42.98 -73.41
N GLU A 395 11.27 41.66 -73.65
CA GLU A 395 10.08 40.92 -74.07
C GLU A 395 9.50 40.02 -72.99
N THR A 396 10.33 39.21 -72.33
CA THR A 396 9.85 38.16 -71.40
C THR A 396 9.40 38.76 -70.06
N LEU A 397 10.24 39.62 -69.45
CA LEU A 397 9.96 40.25 -68.17
C LEU A 397 8.70 41.14 -68.23
N PRO A 398 8.48 41.98 -69.26
CA PRO A 398 7.27 42.79 -69.37
C PRO A 398 6.04 41.95 -69.75
N LYS A 399 6.18 40.91 -70.60
CA LYS A 399 5.07 39.97 -70.88
C LYS A 399 4.52 39.35 -69.60
N VAL A 400 5.38 38.99 -68.65
CA VAL A 400 4.91 38.37 -67.40
C VAL A 400 4.45 39.43 -66.40
N LEU A 401 5.28 40.42 -66.09
CA LEU A 401 4.96 41.38 -65.02
C LEU A 401 3.89 42.41 -65.43
N GLU A 402 3.92 42.95 -66.65
CA GLU A 402 2.94 43.96 -67.11
C GLU A 402 1.64 43.32 -67.59
N LYS A 403 1.71 42.30 -68.46
CA LYS A 403 0.51 41.70 -69.08
C LYS A 403 -0.21 40.70 -68.16
N HIS A 404 0.52 39.83 -67.45
CA HIS A 404 -0.09 38.80 -66.61
C HIS A 404 -0.34 39.27 -65.16
N PHE A 405 0.57 40.06 -64.58
CA PHE A 405 0.45 40.53 -63.19
C PHE A 405 0.08 42.01 -63.05
N GLY A 406 0.00 42.78 -64.14
CA GLY A 406 -0.49 44.15 -64.16
C GLY A 406 0.46 45.20 -63.60
N TYR A 407 1.75 44.91 -63.39
CA TYR A 407 2.75 45.89 -62.94
C TYR A 407 3.08 46.92 -64.02
N LYS A 408 3.55 48.11 -63.61
CA LYS A 408 4.09 49.13 -64.53
C LYS A 408 5.61 49.14 -64.43
N LEU A 409 6.30 48.64 -65.45
CA LEU A 409 7.76 48.68 -65.50
C LEU A 409 8.24 49.92 -66.25
N CYS A 410 9.32 50.52 -65.77
CA CYS A 410 10.10 51.50 -66.52
C CYS A 410 11.34 50.77 -67.06
N ILE A 411 11.46 50.71 -68.39
CA ILE A 411 12.57 50.05 -69.07
C ILE A 411 13.41 51.13 -69.74
N PHE A 412 14.70 51.15 -69.42
CA PHE A 412 15.64 52.18 -69.84
C PHE A 412 15.56 52.54 -71.34
N GLU A 413 15.45 51.54 -72.23
CA GLU A 413 15.39 51.79 -73.69
C GLU A 413 13.99 52.09 -74.27
N ARG A 414 12.90 51.83 -73.53
CA ARG A 414 11.52 52.01 -74.04
C ARG A 414 10.95 53.38 -73.70
N ASP A 415 11.26 53.87 -72.49
CA ASP A 415 10.52 54.95 -71.85
C ASP A 415 11.30 56.27 -71.73
N ILE A 416 12.56 56.33 -72.21
CA ILE A 416 13.42 57.53 -72.23
C ILE A 416 13.39 58.19 -73.62
N VAL A 417 13.21 59.51 -73.66
CA VAL A 417 13.13 60.29 -74.90
C VAL A 417 14.56 60.65 -75.37
N PRO A 418 14.94 60.40 -76.64
CA PRO A 418 16.27 60.74 -77.11
C PRO A 418 16.46 62.27 -77.16
N GLY A 419 17.33 62.82 -76.30
CA GLY A 419 17.73 64.24 -76.33
C GLY A 419 18.02 64.94 -75.00
N GLY A 420 17.82 64.30 -73.84
CA GLY A 420 18.14 64.85 -72.51
C GLY A 420 19.53 64.46 -71.99
N ALA A 421 20.01 65.15 -70.94
CA ALA A 421 21.19 64.72 -70.19
C ALA A 421 20.86 63.38 -69.49
N VAL A 422 21.47 62.30 -69.99
CA VAL A 422 21.10 60.90 -69.72
C VAL A 422 21.10 60.56 -68.22
N ILE A 423 21.95 61.21 -67.44
CA ILE A 423 22.25 60.90 -66.03
C ILE A 423 21.12 61.39 -65.10
N ASP A 424 20.79 62.69 -65.10
CA ASP A 424 19.73 63.26 -64.23
C ASP A 424 18.34 62.65 -64.48
N GLU A 425 18.08 62.19 -65.71
CA GLU A 425 16.80 61.58 -66.09
C GLU A 425 16.64 60.17 -65.51
N ILE A 426 17.72 59.37 -65.45
CA ILE A 426 17.75 58.05 -64.81
C ILE A 426 17.47 58.19 -63.32
N HIS A 427 18.13 59.14 -62.64
CA HIS A 427 17.92 59.37 -61.21
C HIS A 427 16.43 59.67 -60.89
N SER A 428 15.80 60.55 -61.68
CA SER A 428 14.37 60.86 -61.53
C SER A 428 13.46 59.63 -61.76
N LEU A 429 13.82 58.73 -62.68
CA LEU A 429 13.07 57.50 -62.95
C LEU A 429 13.22 56.46 -61.84
N ILE A 430 14.41 56.34 -61.24
CA ILE A 430 14.66 55.49 -60.08
C ILE A 430 13.88 56.00 -58.86
N GLU A 431 13.86 57.30 -58.60
CA GLU A 431 13.07 57.89 -57.51
C GLU A 431 11.56 57.66 -57.68
N LYS A 432 11.07 57.73 -58.93
CA LYS A 432 9.67 57.44 -59.30
C LYS A 432 9.31 55.96 -59.26
N SER A 433 10.27 55.07 -58.99
CA SER A 433 10.09 53.62 -58.97
C SER A 433 10.08 53.04 -57.54
N ARG A 434 9.30 51.97 -57.34
CA ARG A 434 9.21 51.28 -56.03
C ARG A 434 10.32 50.23 -55.84
N ARG A 435 10.77 49.63 -56.93
CA ARG A 435 11.83 48.60 -56.96
C ARG A 435 12.81 48.87 -58.08
N LEU A 436 14.04 48.41 -57.88
CA LEU A 436 15.08 48.42 -58.90
C LEU A 436 15.43 46.97 -59.22
N ILE A 437 15.19 46.55 -60.45
CA ILE A 437 15.54 45.22 -60.96
C ILE A 437 16.80 45.37 -61.81
N ILE A 438 17.86 44.66 -61.45
CA ILE A 438 19.12 44.63 -62.21
C ILE A 438 19.27 43.24 -62.81
N VAL A 439 19.35 43.17 -64.14
CA VAL A 439 19.61 41.92 -64.86
C VAL A 439 21.11 41.80 -65.09
N LEU A 440 21.75 40.86 -64.38
CA LEU A 440 23.17 40.58 -64.50
C LEU A 440 23.44 39.54 -65.59
N SER A 441 24.31 39.92 -66.50
CA SER A 441 24.81 39.12 -67.62
C SER A 441 26.33 39.23 -67.71
N LYS A 442 26.98 38.37 -68.51
CA LYS A 442 28.43 38.46 -68.76
C LYS A 442 28.81 39.78 -69.45
N SER A 443 27.92 40.30 -70.28
CA SER A 443 27.99 41.59 -70.97
C SER A 443 27.98 42.79 -70.00
N TYR A 444 27.21 42.70 -68.91
CA TYR A 444 27.17 43.71 -67.83
C TYR A 444 28.56 43.96 -67.20
N ILE A 445 29.48 43.00 -67.30
CA ILE A 445 30.80 43.01 -66.63
C ILE A 445 31.84 43.78 -67.47
N GLY A 446 31.63 44.00 -68.77
CA GLY A 446 32.71 44.35 -69.70
C GLY A 446 32.85 45.81 -70.17
N ASN A 447 31.87 46.69 -69.94
CA ASN A 447 31.75 47.95 -70.72
C ASN A 447 32.15 49.25 -69.96
N GLU A 448 32.56 50.30 -70.67
CA GLU A 448 33.02 51.61 -70.12
C GLU A 448 31.90 52.47 -69.49
N VAL A 449 30.61 52.15 -69.75
CA VAL A 449 29.42 52.81 -69.18
C VAL A 449 29.21 52.47 -67.68
N ARG A 450 30.12 51.69 -67.09
CA ARG A 450 30.11 51.26 -65.69
C ARG A 450 30.12 52.42 -64.69
N TYR A 451 30.94 53.43 -64.90
CA TYR A 451 31.16 54.48 -63.90
C TYR A 451 29.96 55.40 -63.71
N GLU A 452 29.16 55.62 -64.76
CA GLU A 452 28.00 56.52 -64.71
C GLU A 452 26.86 55.90 -63.90
N LEU A 453 26.55 54.62 -64.11
CA LEU A 453 25.51 53.92 -63.37
C LEU A 453 25.95 53.47 -61.97
N GLU A 454 27.25 53.19 -61.76
CA GLU A 454 27.80 52.75 -60.47
C GLU A 454 27.68 53.83 -59.38
N SER A 455 27.95 55.11 -59.69
CA SER A 455 27.87 56.21 -58.72
C SER A 455 26.44 56.45 -58.24
N GLU A 456 25.47 56.45 -59.17
CA GLU A 456 24.05 56.66 -58.86
C GLU A 456 23.44 55.47 -58.12
N LEU A 457 23.80 54.26 -58.53
CA LEU A 457 23.38 53.03 -57.86
C LEU A 457 23.92 52.99 -56.43
N HIS A 458 25.17 53.42 -56.24
CA HIS A 458 25.79 53.52 -54.93
C HIS A 458 25.05 54.52 -54.03
N GLU A 459 24.69 55.70 -54.52
CA GLU A 459 23.92 56.70 -53.74
C GLU A 459 22.52 56.17 -53.36
N ALA A 460 21.76 55.64 -54.33
CA ALA A 460 20.43 55.07 -54.07
C ALA A 460 20.47 53.88 -53.10
N LEU A 461 21.57 53.12 -53.07
CA LEU A 461 21.82 52.00 -52.18
C LEU A 461 22.23 52.42 -50.77
N VAL A 462 23.16 53.37 -50.65
CA VAL A 462 23.67 53.89 -49.37
C VAL A 462 22.56 54.59 -48.61
N GLU A 463 21.74 55.38 -49.31
CA GLU A 463 20.59 56.06 -48.73
C GLU A 463 19.38 55.13 -48.51
N ARG A 464 19.43 53.88 -48.98
CA ARG A 464 18.38 52.85 -48.86
C ARG A 464 17.01 53.29 -49.39
N LYS A 465 16.95 54.25 -50.31
CA LYS A 465 15.72 54.84 -50.85
C LYS A 465 14.88 53.81 -51.63
N ILE A 466 15.50 52.80 -52.23
CA ILE A 466 14.82 51.78 -53.04
C ILE A 466 15.28 50.35 -52.71
N LYS A 467 14.36 49.38 -52.81
CA LYS A 467 14.68 47.96 -52.60
C LYS A 467 15.11 47.31 -53.93
N ILE A 468 16.33 46.79 -53.97
CA ILE A 468 16.91 46.15 -55.16
C ILE A 468 16.57 44.65 -55.24
N ILE A 469 16.37 44.17 -56.46
CA ILE A 469 16.20 42.77 -56.86
C ILE A 469 17.25 42.49 -57.93
N LEU A 470 18.09 41.47 -57.70
CA LEU A 470 19.14 41.07 -58.64
C LEU A 470 18.69 39.81 -59.38
N ILE A 471 18.77 39.81 -60.71
CA ILE A 471 18.46 38.65 -61.54
C ILE A 471 19.73 38.20 -62.24
N GLU A 472 20.26 37.04 -61.90
CA GLU A 472 21.39 36.42 -62.59
C GLU A 472 20.89 35.69 -63.83
N PHE A 473 21.14 36.24 -65.01
CA PHE A 473 20.79 35.61 -66.29
C PHE A 473 21.75 34.47 -66.66
N THR A 474 23.03 34.63 -66.34
CA THR A 474 24.07 33.59 -66.45
C THR A 474 24.82 33.45 -65.12
N PRO A 475 25.27 32.24 -64.73
CA PRO A 475 26.02 32.06 -63.48
C PRO A 475 27.36 32.77 -63.60
N VAL A 476 27.55 33.83 -62.83
CA VAL A 476 28.81 34.56 -62.71
C VAL A 476 29.49 34.12 -61.42
N SER A 477 30.76 33.72 -61.51
CA SER A 477 31.51 33.11 -60.40
C SER A 477 32.10 34.12 -59.41
N ASP A 478 32.34 35.35 -59.85
CA ASP A 478 33.01 36.38 -59.06
C ASP A 478 32.09 37.59 -58.92
N PHE A 479 31.67 37.97 -57.71
CA PHE A 479 30.86 39.19 -57.47
C PHE A 479 31.72 40.42 -57.13
N THR A 480 33.05 40.29 -57.24
CA THR A 480 34.05 41.30 -56.83
C THR A 480 34.00 42.59 -57.64
N PHE A 481 33.17 42.65 -58.68
CA PHE A 481 32.97 43.81 -59.55
C PHE A 481 31.75 44.65 -59.18
N LEU A 482 30.87 44.17 -58.29
CA LEU A 482 29.73 44.94 -57.83
C LEU A 482 30.19 45.97 -56.79
N PRO A 483 29.64 47.21 -56.76
CA PRO A 483 29.92 48.14 -55.68
C PRO A 483 29.68 47.47 -54.32
N GLN A 484 30.54 47.74 -53.34
CA GLN A 484 30.56 47.09 -52.01
C GLN A 484 29.18 47.13 -51.29
N SER A 485 28.32 48.07 -51.66
CA SER A 485 26.93 48.20 -51.20
C SER A 485 25.99 47.09 -51.72
N LEU A 486 26.28 46.47 -52.86
CA LEU A 486 25.55 45.33 -53.43
C LEU A 486 26.04 43.98 -52.88
N GLU A 487 27.33 43.83 -52.52
CA GLU A 487 27.84 42.63 -51.84
C GLU A 487 27.12 42.40 -50.49
N LEU A 488 26.64 43.47 -49.85
CA LEU A 488 25.87 43.43 -48.61
C LEU A 488 24.39 43.02 -48.82
N LEU A 489 23.94 42.77 -50.05
CA LEU A 489 22.59 42.30 -50.31
C LEU A 489 22.42 40.86 -49.80
N LYS A 490 21.37 40.65 -49.00
CA LYS A 490 21.05 39.33 -48.49
C LYS A 490 20.73 38.38 -49.65
N SER A 491 21.33 37.18 -49.66
CA SER A 491 21.14 36.10 -50.67
C SER A 491 19.71 35.92 -51.18
N HIS A 492 18.69 36.08 -50.32
CA HIS A 492 17.26 36.01 -50.67
C HIS A 492 16.75 37.05 -51.69
N ARG A 493 17.56 38.06 -52.09
CA ARG A 493 17.22 39.07 -53.10
C ARG A 493 17.91 38.85 -54.45
N VAL A 494 18.68 37.77 -54.56
CA VAL A 494 19.33 37.32 -55.79
C VAL A 494 18.53 36.16 -56.36
N LEU A 495 18.04 36.32 -57.59
CA LEU A 495 17.23 35.34 -58.29
C LEU A 495 18.02 34.80 -59.47
N ARG A 496 18.14 33.47 -59.56
CA ARG A 496 18.84 32.82 -60.66
C ARG A 496 17.85 32.48 -61.76
N TRP A 497 18.07 33.01 -62.95
CA TRP A 497 17.33 32.64 -64.13
C TRP A 497 17.84 31.29 -64.66
N LYS A 498 16.91 30.37 -64.96
CA LYS A 498 17.19 29.10 -65.63
C LYS A 498 16.24 28.96 -66.80
N ALA A 499 16.78 28.78 -68.00
CA ALA A 499 16.00 28.68 -69.24
C ALA A 499 14.95 27.54 -69.23
N GLU A 500 15.19 26.48 -68.46
CA GLU A 500 14.32 25.29 -68.37
C GLU A 500 13.05 25.48 -67.52
N GLU A 501 12.96 26.51 -66.67
CA GLU A 501 11.83 26.73 -65.74
C GLU A 501 10.71 27.62 -66.32
N THR A 502 10.72 27.83 -67.65
CA THR A 502 9.99 28.91 -68.35
C THR A 502 8.56 28.58 -68.78
N LEU A 503 8.12 27.33 -68.67
CA LEU A 503 6.81 26.90 -69.20
C LEU A 503 5.61 27.20 -68.27
N SER A 504 5.84 27.60 -67.01
CA SER A 504 4.73 27.89 -66.09
C SER A 504 4.97 29.18 -65.30
N TYR A 505 3.98 30.09 -65.33
CA TYR A 505 3.96 31.32 -64.54
C TYR A 505 3.99 31.08 -63.03
N ASN A 506 3.74 29.82 -62.60
CA ASN A 506 3.80 29.37 -61.21
C ASN A 506 5.17 28.80 -60.80
N SER A 507 6.22 28.96 -61.61
CA SER A 507 7.56 28.49 -61.27
C SER A 507 8.13 29.20 -60.03
N ARG A 508 9.13 28.58 -59.40
CA ARG A 508 9.75 29.09 -58.17
C ARG A 508 10.41 30.45 -58.38
N PHE A 509 10.97 30.68 -59.57
CA PHE A 509 11.55 31.96 -59.97
C PHE A 509 10.51 33.09 -59.92
N TRP A 510 9.38 32.94 -60.62
CA TRP A 510 8.34 33.98 -60.70
C TRP A 510 7.67 34.24 -59.34
N LYS A 511 7.41 33.21 -58.55
CA LYS A 511 6.87 33.36 -57.18
C LYS A 511 7.83 34.12 -56.26
N ASN A 512 9.12 33.83 -56.33
CA ASN A 512 10.12 34.56 -55.57
C ASN A 512 10.27 36.02 -56.05
N LEU A 513 10.18 36.26 -57.36
CA LEU A 513 10.18 37.62 -57.92
C LEU A 513 8.96 38.42 -57.44
N LEU A 514 7.76 37.84 -57.49
CA LEU A 514 6.53 38.45 -56.97
C LEU A 514 6.56 38.70 -55.47
N TYR A 515 7.19 37.81 -54.70
CA TYR A 515 7.40 38.00 -53.26
C TYR A 515 8.22 39.27 -52.97
N LEU A 516 9.23 39.54 -53.81
CA LEU A 516 10.11 40.71 -53.72
C LEU A 516 9.49 41.99 -54.30
N MET A 517 8.56 41.88 -55.25
CA MET A 517 7.79 43.00 -55.82
C MET A 517 6.84 43.65 -54.79
N PRO A 518 6.39 44.91 -55.01
CA PRO A 518 5.40 45.57 -54.15
C PRO A 518 4.07 44.82 -54.17
N ALA A 519 3.32 44.85 -53.07
CA ALA A 519 2.02 44.18 -53.03
C ALA A 519 1.03 44.91 -53.94
N LYS A 520 0.53 44.22 -54.97
CA LYS A 520 -0.42 44.75 -55.94
C LYS A 520 -1.60 43.80 -56.09
N THR A 521 -2.80 44.37 -56.25
CA THR A 521 -3.98 43.57 -56.56
C THR A 521 -3.94 43.15 -58.03
N ILE A 522 -3.73 41.85 -58.27
CA ILE A 522 -3.75 41.28 -59.61
C ILE A 522 -5.20 41.27 -60.07
N LYS A 523 -5.51 42.06 -61.10
CA LYS A 523 -6.73 41.87 -61.88
C LYS A 523 -6.37 40.87 -62.99
N PRO A 524 -6.87 39.63 -62.96
CA PRO A 524 -6.61 38.70 -64.05
C PRO A 524 -7.12 39.32 -65.35
N GLY A 525 -6.21 39.55 -66.29
CA GLY A 525 -6.59 39.91 -67.65
C GLY A 525 -7.40 38.77 -68.27
N GLN A 526 -8.53 39.11 -68.89
CA GLN A 526 -9.29 38.17 -69.71
C GLN A 526 -8.38 37.62 -70.82
N GLY A 527 -8.05 36.32 -70.76
CA GLY A 527 -7.39 35.62 -71.85
C GLY A 527 -6.63 34.38 -71.40
N GLU A 528 -7.24 33.23 -71.65
CA GLU A 528 -6.68 31.86 -71.65
C GLU A 528 -6.53 31.15 -70.30
N SER A 529 -7.56 30.36 -69.98
CA SER A 529 -7.58 29.33 -68.96
C SER A 529 -6.58 28.21 -69.28
N GLU A 530 -5.62 27.96 -68.38
CA GLU A 530 -4.90 26.69 -68.35
C GLU A 530 -5.77 25.58 -67.75
N ILE A 531 -5.82 24.46 -68.47
CA ILE A 531 -6.56 23.24 -68.20
C ILE A 531 -5.82 22.43 -67.13
N LEU A 532 -6.49 22.15 -66.01
CA LEU A 532 -6.04 21.25 -64.95
C LEU A 532 -6.52 19.82 -65.26
N PRO A 533 -5.64 18.79 -65.33
CA PRO A 533 -6.09 17.41 -65.43
C PRO A 533 -6.54 16.91 -64.05
N VAL A 534 -7.75 16.35 -64.05
CA VAL A 534 -8.41 15.64 -62.96
C VAL A 534 -7.59 14.40 -62.56
N LEU A 535 -7.27 14.26 -61.28
CA LEU A 535 -6.87 12.99 -60.69
C LEU A 535 -7.84 12.62 -59.57
N SER A 536 -8.71 11.69 -59.92
CA SER A 536 -9.55 10.87 -59.06
C SER A 536 -8.69 9.98 -58.15
N ALA A 537 -8.96 10.03 -56.85
CA ALA A 537 -8.61 8.97 -55.91
C ALA A 537 -9.64 7.83 -56.00
N PRO A 538 -9.31 6.63 -55.52
CA PRO A 538 -9.78 6.29 -54.17
C PRO A 538 -8.67 6.25 -53.11
#